data_AF-A0A238YN41-F1
#
_entry.id   AF-A0A238YN41-F1
#
_cell.length_a   1.000
_cell.length_b   1.000
_cell.length_c   1.000
_cell.angle_alpha   90.00
_cell.angle_beta   90.00
_cell.angle_gamma   90.00
#
_symmetry.space_group_name_H-M   'P 1'
#
loop_
_entity.id
_entity.type
_entity.pdbx_description
1 polymer ?
#
loop_
_entity_poly.entity_id
_entity_poly.type
_entity_poly.pdbx_seq_one_letter_code
_entity_poly.pdbx_strand_id
1 'polypeptide(L)'
;MKNNHLTLIGILVCCFSFLSLTAQERTNALQQEQELGKVSWYRDYDIATSLSEKENKPVLILFQEIPGCATCRNYGDNVLSNPLLVEAIEDLFIPLVIHNNKGGKDRVILNQFNEPSWNNPVVRIVDANGNALAPRVAGNYSTKGLYNAMHTALAKTYTEIPEYMTLLGKELSAVHSTKEKYYAMYCFWTGEKQLGAPEGVLNTEAGFMKGREVVKVTYDDRKVDIKELDTYAKRNNFTPITEDNSYLPARNDEDYYLRHTLYKYLPLSNLQKTKINSALGKRKDATVYLSPRQQEWLKEIQAQKAKREVLFDKSFATAWERKLVLSKG
;
A
#
# COMPACT_ATOMS: atom_id res chain seq x y z
N MET A 1 -43.29 -80.00 -14.15
CA MET A 1 -43.57 -78.80 -14.98
C MET A 1 -42.67 -77.68 -14.48
N LYS A 2 -42.14 -76.89 -15.42
CA LYS A 2 -40.87 -76.16 -15.35
C LYS A 2 -40.80 -75.04 -14.30
N ASN A 3 -39.62 -74.94 -13.69
CA ASN A 3 -39.07 -73.86 -12.88
C ASN A 3 -39.23 -72.48 -13.53
N ASN A 4 -39.31 -71.44 -12.70
CA ASN A 4 -38.52 -70.21 -12.85
C ASN A 4 -38.47 -69.44 -11.53
N HIS A 5 -37.31 -69.50 -10.86
CA HIS A 5 -36.92 -68.56 -9.82
C HIS A 5 -36.44 -67.27 -10.48
N LEU A 6 -37.07 -66.14 -10.15
CA LEU A 6 -36.65 -64.82 -10.60
C LEU A 6 -35.81 -64.19 -9.49
N THR A 7 -34.49 -64.21 -9.66
CA THR A 7 -33.53 -63.56 -8.77
C THR A 7 -33.41 -62.08 -9.17
N LEU A 8 -33.86 -61.17 -8.30
CA LEU A 8 -33.72 -59.73 -8.52
C LEU A 8 -32.35 -59.28 -7.96
N ILE A 9 -31.38 -59.04 -8.85
CA ILE A 9 -30.08 -58.46 -8.47
C ILE A 9 -30.24 -56.94 -8.46
N GLY A 10 -30.24 -56.34 -7.27
CA GLY A 10 -30.16 -54.89 -7.10
C GLY A 10 -28.75 -54.40 -7.42
N ILE A 11 -28.61 -53.63 -8.50
CA ILE A 11 -27.38 -52.91 -8.82
C ILE A 11 -27.37 -51.62 -7.99
N LEU A 12 -26.55 -51.61 -6.94
CA LEU A 12 -26.23 -50.41 -6.18
C LEU A 12 -25.24 -49.57 -7.00
N VAL A 13 -25.74 -48.58 -7.74
CA VAL A 13 -24.90 -47.58 -8.40
C VAL A 13 -24.42 -46.60 -7.32
N CYS A 14 -23.23 -46.85 -6.77
CA CYS A 14 -22.50 -45.85 -6.00
C CYS A 14 -22.06 -44.72 -6.92
N CYS A 15 -22.90 -43.68 -7.05
CA CYS A 15 -22.46 -42.38 -7.55
C CYS A 15 -21.45 -41.79 -6.56
N PHE A 16 -20.15 -42.04 -6.80
CA PHE A 16 -19.09 -41.23 -6.22
C PHE A 16 -19.22 -39.82 -6.79
N SER A 17 -19.88 -38.94 -6.02
CA SER A 17 -19.78 -37.51 -6.21
C SER A 17 -18.32 -37.12 -6.02
N PHE A 18 -17.62 -36.88 -7.13
CA PHE A 18 -16.37 -36.13 -7.14
C PHE A 18 -16.69 -34.73 -6.60
N LEU A 19 -16.53 -34.55 -5.29
CA LEU A 19 -16.33 -33.24 -4.71
C LEU A 19 -15.02 -32.73 -5.32
N SER A 20 -15.13 -31.85 -6.31
CA SER A 20 -14.01 -31.02 -6.72
C SER A 20 -13.57 -30.24 -5.47
N LEU A 21 -12.53 -30.73 -4.78
CA LEU A 21 -11.78 -29.89 -3.87
C LEU A 21 -11.25 -28.74 -4.73
N THR A 22 -11.90 -27.60 -4.67
CA THR A 22 -11.30 -26.35 -5.12
C THR A 22 -10.05 -26.17 -4.27
N ALA A 23 -8.88 -26.47 -4.84
CA ALA A 23 -7.62 -26.10 -4.24
C ALA A 23 -7.67 -24.58 -4.07
N GLN A 24 -7.70 -24.12 -2.83
CA GLN A 24 -7.68 -22.70 -2.55
C GLN A 24 -6.32 -22.14 -3.04
N GLU A 25 -6.32 -21.52 -4.21
CA GLU A 25 -5.10 -21.07 -4.90
C GLU A 25 -4.36 -19.98 -4.11
N ARG A 26 -5.09 -19.18 -3.33
CA ARG A 26 -4.56 -18.09 -2.49
C ARG A 26 -5.06 -18.14 -1.05
N THR A 27 -4.21 -17.72 -0.11
CA THR A 27 -4.58 -17.50 1.28
C THR A 27 -5.67 -16.42 1.40
N ASN A 28 -6.53 -16.55 2.40
CA ASN A 28 -7.54 -15.54 2.71
C ASN A 28 -6.93 -14.47 3.62
N ALA A 29 -6.72 -13.26 3.13
CA ALA A 29 -6.14 -12.16 3.91
C ALA A 29 -6.95 -11.78 5.17
N LEU A 30 -8.23 -12.16 5.26
CA LEU A 30 -9.07 -11.94 6.44
C LEU A 30 -8.98 -13.07 7.46
N GLN A 31 -8.46 -14.23 7.04
CA GLN A 31 -8.40 -15.46 7.83
C GLN A 31 -7.10 -16.20 7.48
N GLN A 32 -5.97 -15.60 7.85
CA GLN A 32 -4.65 -16.19 7.70
C GLN A 32 -3.79 -15.91 8.94
N GLU A 33 -2.69 -16.63 9.03
CA GLU A 33 -1.71 -16.49 10.12
C GLU A 33 -1.10 -15.08 10.13
N GLN A 34 -0.84 -14.57 11.33
CA GLN A 34 -0.40 -13.18 11.55
C GLN A 34 0.86 -12.83 10.76
N GLU A 35 1.78 -13.78 10.60
CA GLU A 35 3.05 -13.65 9.89
C GLU A 35 2.91 -13.32 8.39
N LEU A 36 1.72 -13.54 7.81
CA LEU A 36 1.39 -13.23 6.42
C LEU A 36 0.82 -11.82 6.22
N GLY A 37 0.48 -11.12 7.30
CA GLY A 37 -0.12 -9.80 7.27
C GLY A 37 -1.48 -9.79 6.55
N LYS A 38 -1.70 -8.82 5.66
CA LYS A 38 -2.95 -8.62 4.90
C LYS A 38 -2.81 -8.84 3.39
N VAL A 39 -1.69 -9.41 2.95
CA VAL A 39 -1.51 -9.82 1.54
C VAL A 39 -2.16 -11.18 1.34
N SER A 40 -2.89 -11.37 0.24
CA SER A 40 -3.38 -12.68 -0.19
C SER A 40 -2.30 -13.39 -1.02
N TRP A 41 -1.77 -14.50 -0.52
CA TRP A 41 -0.60 -15.17 -1.09
C TRP A 41 -0.95 -16.43 -1.86
N TYR A 42 -0.33 -16.64 -3.02
CA TYR A 42 -0.25 -17.97 -3.63
C TYR A 42 0.62 -18.89 -2.76
N ARG A 43 0.38 -20.20 -2.86
CA ARG A 43 1.11 -21.25 -2.13
C ARG A 43 1.85 -22.25 -3.01
N ASP A 44 1.71 -22.12 -4.32
CA ASP A 44 2.34 -23.01 -5.29
C ASP A 44 3.23 -22.20 -6.22
N TYR A 45 4.51 -22.58 -6.29
CA TYR A 45 5.53 -21.87 -7.06
C TYR A 45 5.28 -21.97 -8.56
N ASP A 46 4.87 -23.13 -9.06
CA ASP A 46 4.65 -23.36 -10.49
C ASP A 46 3.44 -22.55 -10.99
N ILE A 47 2.40 -22.42 -10.15
CA ILE A 47 1.28 -21.52 -10.42
C ILE A 47 1.76 -20.07 -10.45
N ALA A 48 2.55 -19.65 -9.47
CA ALA A 48 3.02 -18.26 -9.37
C ALA A 48 3.92 -17.84 -10.55
N THR A 49 4.83 -18.71 -11.00
CA THR A 49 5.70 -18.43 -12.16
C THR A 49 4.91 -18.47 -13.47
N SER A 50 3.96 -19.39 -13.61
CA SER A 50 3.06 -19.41 -14.79
C SER A 50 2.23 -18.12 -14.89
N LEU A 51 1.73 -17.61 -13.76
CA LEU A 51 1.04 -16.31 -13.71
C LEU A 51 1.99 -15.13 -13.96
N SER A 52 3.23 -15.21 -13.48
CA SER A 52 4.26 -14.20 -13.73
C SER A 52 4.51 -14.02 -15.22
N GLU A 53 4.65 -15.11 -15.97
CA GLU A 53 4.80 -15.09 -17.43
C GLU A 53 3.54 -14.54 -18.12
N LYS A 54 2.36 -15.02 -17.73
CA LYS A 54 1.08 -14.62 -18.32
C LYS A 54 0.73 -13.15 -18.09
N GLU A 55 0.96 -12.63 -16.89
CA GLU A 55 0.61 -11.26 -16.50
C GLU A 55 1.76 -10.26 -16.70
N ASN A 56 2.95 -10.74 -17.09
CA ASN A 56 4.18 -9.97 -17.15
C ASN A 56 4.48 -9.24 -15.83
N LYS A 57 4.29 -9.94 -14.70
CA LYS A 57 4.53 -9.42 -13.35
C LYS A 57 5.64 -10.21 -12.67
N PRO A 58 6.59 -9.58 -11.96
CA PRO A 58 7.58 -10.29 -11.15
C PRO A 58 6.91 -11.06 -10.01
N VAL A 59 7.52 -12.17 -9.59
CA VAL A 59 7.09 -12.91 -8.40
C VAL A 59 7.78 -12.32 -7.18
N LEU A 60 6.99 -11.90 -6.19
CA LEU A 60 7.48 -11.55 -4.86
C LEU A 60 7.31 -12.77 -3.97
N ILE A 61 8.42 -13.41 -3.62
CA ILE A 61 8.45 -14.62 -2.80
C ILE A 61 8.79 -14.24 -1.36
N LEU A 62 7.87 -14.50 -0.46
CA LEU A 62 8.08 -14.46 0.97
C LEU A 62 8.45 -15.85 1.47
N PHE A 63 9.63 -16.01 2.07
CA PHE A 63 10.00 -17.18 2.86
C PHE A 63 9.78 -16.86 4.32
N GLN A 64 8.84 -17.55 4.95
CA GLN A 64 8.34 -17.19 6.28
C GLN A 64 8.09 -18.40 7.16
N GLU A 65 8.43 -18.28 8.44
CA GLU A 65 8.13 -19.31 9.44
C GLU A 65 6.68 -19.20 9.88
N ILE A 66 5.91 -20.29 9.80
CA ILE A 66 4.49 -20.31 10.18
C ILE A 66 4.12 -21.57 11.00
N PRO A 67 3.65 -21.41 12.25
CA PRO A 67 3.72 -20.18 13.06
C PRO A 67 5.19 -19.80 13.30
N GLY A 68 5.47 -18.50 13.41
CA GLY A 68 6.81 -17.95 13.52
C GLY A 68 7.08 -17.19 14.81
N CYS A 69 8.33 -16.77 15.01
CA CYS A 69 8.73 -15.97 16.17
C CYS A 69 8.17 -14.53 16.15
N ALA A 70 8.48 -13.73 17.17
CA ALA A 70 8.05 -12.34 17.26
C ALA A 70 8.47 -11.50 16.04
N THR A 71 9.66 -11.74 15.47
CA THR A 71 10.10 -11.06 14.23
C THR A 71 9.16 -11.34 13.07
N CYS A 72 8.72 -12.59 12.91
CA CYS A 72 7.82 -13.01 11.84
C CYS A 72 6.45 -12.34 11.98
N ARG A 73 5.88 -12.37 13.19
CA ARG A 73 4.59 -11.72 13.49
C ARG A 73 4.65 -10.21 13.31
N ASN A 74 5.70 -9.57 13.83
CA ASN A 74 5.91 -8.13 13.69
C ASN A 74 6.10 -7.71 12.22
N TYR A 75 6.73 -8.54 11.39
CA TYR A 75 6.83 -8.28 9.96
C TYR A 75 5.45 -8.34 9.27
N GLY A 76 4.63 -9.33 9.65
CA GLY A 76 3.22 -9.43 9.26
C GLY A 76 2.41 -8.18 9.61
N ASP A 77 2.45 -7.76 10.87
CA ASP A 77 1.66 -6.63 11.39
C ASP A 77 2.11 -5.27 10.87
N ASN A 78 3.42 -5.03 10.75
CA ASN A 78 3.94 -3.70 10.50
C ASN A 78 4.33 -3.45 9.04
N VAL A 79 4.74 -4.50 8.32
CA VAL A 79 5.19 -4.39 6.93
C VAL A 79 4.13 -4.93 5.98
N LEU A 80 3.75 -6.20 6.16
CA LEU A 80 2.79 -6.88 5.28
C LEU A 80 1.32 -6.51 5.55
N SER A 81 1.08 -5.50 6.40
CA SER A 81 -0.25 -4.92 6.65
C SER A 81 -0.31 -3.41 6.36
N ASN A 82 0.78 -2.81 5.84
CA ASN A 82 0.74 -1.42 5.39
C ASN A 82 -0.16 -1.28 4.14
N PRO A 83 -1.21 -0.44 4.13
CA PRO A 83 -2.23 -0.46 3.09
C PRO A 83 -1.72 -0.32 1.64
N LEU A 84 -0.91 0.71 1.37
CA LEU A 84 -0.40 0.93 0.01
C LEU A 84 0.67 -0.08 -0.38
N LEU A 85 1.44 -0.60 0.59
CA LEU A 85 2.42 -1.63 0.31
C LEU A 85 1.74 -2.96 -0.03
N VAL A 86 0.71 -3.35 0.73
CA VAL A 86 -0.11 -4.55 0.47
C VAL A 86 -0.71 -4.47 -0.92
N GLU A 87 -1.33 -3.34 -1.26
CA GLU A 87 -1.88 -3.14 -2.59
C GLU A 87 -0.81 -3.21 -3.68
N ALA A 88 0.35 -2.57 -3.49
CA ALA A 88 1.44 -2.66 -4.46
C ALA A 88 1.94 -4.10 -4.63
N ILE A 89 2.01 -4.90 -3.57
CA ILE A 89 2.36 -6.32 -3.64
C ILE A 89 1.34 -7.10 -4.48
N GLU A 90 0.05 -6.85 -4.30
CA GLU A 90 -1.01 -7.59 -4.99
C GLU A 90 -1.26 -7.12 -6.44
N ASP A 91 -1.03 -5.85 -6.73
CA ASP A 91 -1.30 -5.25 -8.03
C ASP A 91 -0.12 -5.40 -8.99
N LEU A 92 1.11 -5.19 -8.49
CA LEU A 92 2.32 -5.07 -9.32
C LEU A 92 3.19 -6.35 -9.34
N PHE A 93 2.90 -7.32 -8.48
CA PHE A 93 3.63 -8.58 -8.34
C PHE A 93 2.67 -9.78 -8.30
N ILE A 94 3.23 -10.98 -8.49
CA ILE A 94 2.59 -12.22 -8.07
C ILE A 94 3.07 -12.55 -6.64
N PRO A 95 2.23 -12.38 -5.60
CA PRO A 95 2.62 -12.65 -4.22
C PRO A 95 2.63 -14.16 -3.94
N LEU A 96 3.79 -14.74 -3.68
CA LEU A 96 3.97 -16.14 -3.32
C LEU A 96 4.52 -16.26 -1.90
N VAL A 97 3.98 -17.14 -1.08
CA VAL A 97 4.58 -17.49 0.21
C VAL A 97 5.01 -18.95 0.28
N ILE A 98 6.24 -19.15 0.73
CA ILE A 98 6.86 -20.44 1.01
C ILE A 98 7.07 -20.54 2.51
N HIS A 99 6.50 -21.58 3.12
CA HIS A 99 6.67 -21.77 4.56
C HIS A 99 8.06 -22.37 4.84
N ASN A 100 8.96 -21.59 5.44
CA ASN A 100 10.37 -22.00 5.55
C ASN A 100 10.63 -23.05 6.64
N ASN A 101 9.60 -23.46 7.39
CA ASN A 101 9.65 -24.47 8.44
C ASN A 101 8.85 -25.74 8.11
N LYS A 102 8.42 -25.89 6.84
CA LYS A 102 7.66 -27.06 6.35
C LYS A 102 8.48 -27.88 5.35
N GLY A 103 8.10 -29.15 5.23
CA GLY A 103 8.65 -30.08 4.25
C GLY A 103 7.94 -30.00 2.89
N GLY A 104 8.05 -31.06 2.09
CA GLY A 104 7.31 -31.18 0.82
C GLY A 104 7.68 -30.10 -0.20
N LYS A 105 6.66 -29.54 -0.89
CA LYS A 105 6.84 -28.53 -1.93
C LYS A 105 7.59 -27.29 -1.41
N ASP A 106 7.31 -26.82 -0.20
CA ASP A 106 7.99 -25.66 0.39
C ASP A 106 9.52 -25.92 0.49
N ARG A 107 9.93 -27.13 0.92
CA ARG A 107 11.34 -27.51 1.02
C ARG A 107 12.04 -27.58 -0.34
N VAL A 108 11.34 -28.01 -1.40
CA VAL A 108 11.89 -28.03 -2.76
C VAL A 108 12.29 -26.61 -3.18
N ILE A 109 11.40 -25.64 -2.96
CA ILE A 109 11.65 -24.24 -3.33
C ILE A 109 12.71 -23.60 -2.43
N LEU A 110 12.74 -23.89 -1.13
CA LEU A 110 13.84 -23.47 -0.26
C LEU A 110 15.20 -23.92 -0.81
N ASN A 111 15.32 -25.19 -1.21
CA ASN A 111 16.55 -25.73 -1.76
C ASN A 111 16.91 -25.06 -3.10
N GLN A 112 15.93 -24.82 -3.97
CA GLN A 112 16.12 -24.12 -5.25
C GLN A 112 16.71 -22.71 -5.07
N PHE A 113 16.25 -21.97 -4.07
CA PHE A 113 16.74 -20.62 -3.77
C PHE A 113 17.92 -20.58 -2.80
N ASN A 114 18.37 -21.74 -2.30
CA ASN A 114 19.35 -21.87 -1.23
C ASN A 114 19.00 -21.02 0.01
N GLU A 115 17.73 -21.05 0.39
CA GLU A 115 17.23 -20.39 1.59
C GLU A 115 17.25 -21.34 2.79
N PRO A 116 17.72 -20.90 3.97
CA PRO A 116 17.73 -21.74 5.16
C PRO A 116 16.29 -21.98 5.66
N SER A 117 16.09 -23.10 6.35
CA SER A 117 14.85 -23.33 7.10
C SER A 117 14.93 -22.73 8.50
N TRP A 118 13.78 -22.42 9.10
CA TRP A 118 13.67 -21.91 10.48
C TRP A 118 14.46 -20.61 10.71
N ASN A 119 14.36 -19.67 9.77
CA ASN A 119 14.96 -18.35 9.90
C ASN A 119 13.91 -17.24 9.88
N ASN A 120 14.35 -16.03 10.23
CA ASN A 120 13.56 -14.81 10.09
C ASN A 120 13.09 -14.58 8.63
N PRO A 121 12.07 -13.73 8.41
CA PRO A 121 11.49 -13.53 7.09
C PRO A 121 12.53 -13.16 6.04
N VAL A 122 12.41 -13.74 4.84
CA VAL A 122 13.24 -13.38 3.69
C VAL A 122 12.32 -13.07 2.52
N VAL A 123 12.62 -12.00 1.79
CA VAL A 123 11.94 -11.70 0.53
C VAL A 123 12.93 -11.82 -0.62
N ARG A 124 12.51 -12.54 -1.66
CA ARG A 124 13.13 -12.53 -2.99
C ARG A 124 12.14 -12.01 -4.01
N ILE A 125 12.64 -11.25 -4.97
CA ILE A 125 11.83 -10.81 -6.11
C ILE A 125 12.51 -11.30 -7.38
N VAL A 126 11.77 -12.06 -8.17
CA VAL A 126 12.29 -12.80 -9.32
C VAL A 126 11.40 -12.62 -10.55
N ASP A 127 11.97 -12.88 -11.73
CA ASP A 127 11.19 -13.04 -12.97
C ASP A 127 10.50 -14.42 -13.01
N ALA A 128 9.75 -14.69 -14.09
CA ALA A 128 9.05 -15.97 -14.29
C ALA A 128 9.99 -17.19 -14.33
N ASN A 129 11.28 -16.99 -14.65
CA ASN A 129 12.30 -18.03 -14.69
C ASN A 129 12.99 -18.24 -13.33
N GLY A 130 12.65 -17.44 -12.31
CA GLY A 130 13.29 -17.48 -11.00
C GLY A 130 14.58 -16.66 -10.89
N ASN A 131 14.93 -15.86 -11.90
CA ASN A 131 16.12 -15.00 -11.84
C ASN A 131 15.85 -13.77 -10.97
N ALA A 132 16.82 -13.39 -10.14
CA ALA A 132 16.67 -12.27 -9.22
C ALA A 132 16.57 -10.91 -9.93
N LEU A 133 15.51 -10.16 -9.62
CA LEU A 133 15.31 -8.79 -10.10
C LEU A 133 15.75 -7.75 -9.06
N ALA A 134 15.75 -8.11 -7.78
CA ALA A 134 16.22 -7.25 -6.68
C ALA A 134 17.16 -8.00 -5.74
N PRO A 135 17.98 -7.29 -4.94
CA PRO A 135 18.74 -7.90 -3.86
C PRO A 135 17.81 -8.64 -2.88
N ARG A 136 18.27 -9.79 -2.39
CA ARG A 136 17.61 -10.56 -1.33
C ARG A 136 17.42 -9.68 -0.09
N VAL A 137 16.19 -9.59 0.41
CA VAL A 137 15.88 -8.85 1.63
C VAL A 137 15.93 -9.80 2.81
N ALA A 138 16.94 -9.66 3.64
CA ALA A 138 17.07 -10.35 4.92
C ALA A 138 17.76 -9.44 5.93
N GLY A 139 17.39 -9.53 7.21
CA GLY A 139 17.95 -8.67 8.26
C GLY A 139 17.46 -7.22 8.23
N ASN A 140 16.70 -6.81 7.21
CA ASN A 140 16.02 -5.51 7.14
C ASN A 140 14.50 -5.74 7.08
N TYR A 141 13.87 -5.75 8.26
CA TYR A 141 12.44 -6.00 8.42
C TYR A 141 11.60 -4.71 8.45
N SER A 142 12.11 -3.62 7.87
CA SER A 142 11.39 -2.36 7.77
C SER A 142 10.52 -2.31 6.50
N THR A 143 9.45 -1.54 6.54
CA THR A 143 8.59 -1.23 5.38
C THR A 143 9.41 -0.63 4.24
N LYS A 144 10.38 0.23 4.55
CA LYS A 144 11.31 0.82 3.58
C LYS A 144 12.23 -0.22 2.94
N GLY A 145 12.69 -1.21 3.71
CA GLY A 145 13.53 -2.30 3.21
C GLY A 145 12.82 -3.10 2.11
N LEU A 146 11.57 -3.51 2.37
CA LEU A 146 10.74 -4.19 1.37
C LEU A 146 10.42 -3.28 0.18
N TYR A 147 10.00 -2.04 0.43
CA TYR A 147 9.73 -1.05 -0.61
C TYR A 147 10.92 -0.87 -1.57
N ASN A 148 12.15 -0.76 -1.05
CA ASN A 148 13.34 -0.57 -1.88
C ASN A 148 13.59 -1.76 -2.83
N ALA A 149 13.39 -2.99 -2.35
CA ALA A 149 13.51 -4.18 -3.19
C ALA A 149 12.42 -4.21 -4.26
N MET A 150 11.17 -3.92 -3.87
CA MET A 150 10.05 -3.80 -4.82
C MET A 150 10.37 -2.76 -5.89
N HIS A 151 10.72 -1.54 -5.51
CA HIS A 151 11.08 -0.47 -6.44
C HIS A 151 12.24 -0.87 -7.38
N THR A 152 13.26 -1.56 -6.86
CA THR A 152 14.39 -2.03 -7.68
C THR A 152 13.94 -3.04 -8.74
N ALA A 153 13.04 -3.96 -8.38
CA ALA A 153 12.49 -4.90 -9.34
C ALA A 153 11.58 -4.21 -10.36
N LEU A 154 10.67 -3.34 -9.91
CA LEU A 154 9.76 -2.60 -10.79
C LEU A 154 10.52 -1.76 -11.82
N ALA A 155 11.61 -1.10 -11.42
CA ALA A 155 12.44 -0.31 -12.33
C ALA A 155 13.15 -1.13 -13.42
N LYS A 156 13.27 -2.45 -13.25
CA LYS A 156 13.78 -3.37 -14.28
C LYS A 156 12.67 -3.96 -15.15
N THR A 157 11.47 -4.13 -14.60
CA THR A 157 10.34 -4.74 -15.30
C THR A 157 9.53 -3.72 -16.11
N TYR A 158 9.30 -2.53 -15.55
CA TYR A 158 8.38 -1.54 -16.09
C TYR A 158 9.13 -0.27 -16.51
N THR A 159 8.63 0.39 -17.55
CA THR A 159 9.15 1.69 -18.00
C THR A 159 8.81 2.81 -17.03
N GLU A 160 7.63 2.74 -16.40
CA GLU A 160 7.16 3.73 -15.44
C GLU A 160 6.61 3.04 -14.19
N ILE A 161 6.93 3.61 -13.02
CA ILE A 161 6.41 3.17 -11.73
C ILE A 161 5.20 4.06 -11.39
N PRO A 162 4.05 3.48 -10.97
CA PRO A 162 2.89 4.27 -10.59
C PRO A 162 3.19 5.33 -9.53
N GLU A 163 2.66 6.54 -9.71
CA GLU A 163 3.00 7.69 -8.86
C GLU A 163 2.66 7.47 -7.38
N TYR A 164 1.59 6.71 -7.05
CA TYR A 164 1.27 6.38 -5.66
C TYR A 164 2.41 5.59 -4.96
N MET A 165 3.13 4.75 -5.70
CA MET A 165 4.30 4.01 -5.19
C MET A 165 5.46 4.99 -4.95
N THR A 166 5.66 5.95 -5.85
CA THR A 166 6.63 7.04 -5.66
C THR A 166 6.33 7.85 -4.40
N LEU A 167 5.06 8.19 -4.15
CA LEU A 167 4.65 8.90 -2.93
C LEU A 167 4.91 8.06 -1.67
N LEU A 168 4.57 6.77 -1.68
CA LEU A 168 4.87 5.85 -0.58
C LEU A 168 6.37 5.84 -0.27
N GLY A 169 7.21 5.77 -1.30
CA GLY A 169 8.67 5.82 -1.16
C GLY A 169 9.19 7.11 -0.53
N LYS A 170 8.60 8.25 -0.89
CA LYS A 170 8.94 9.57 -0.30
C LYS A 170 8.58 9.60 1.18
N GLU A 171 7.38 9.16 1.56
CA GLU A 171 6.94 9.11 2.97
C GLU A 171 7.83 8.16 3.81
N LEU A 172 8.06 6.93 3.33
CA LEU A 172 8.91 5.95 4.01
C LEU A 172 10.36 6.42 4.13
N SER A 173 10.84 7.20 3.17
CA SER A 173 12.21 7.70 3.20
C SER A 173 12.40 8.81 4.21
N ALA A 174 11.38 9.64 4.44
CA ALA A 174 11.48 10.89 5.18
C ALA A 174 11.36 10.76 6.71
N VAL A 175 11.02 9.58 7.25
CA VAL A 175 10.74 9.34 8.68
C VAL A 175 11.76 9.95 9.65
N HIS A 176 13.04 10.05 9.26
CA HIS A 176 14.12 10.58 10.10
C HIS A 176 14.74 11.89 9.58
N SER A 177 14.13 12.53 8.58
CA SER A 177 14.63 13.75 7.93
C SER A 177 13.55 14.82 7.78
N THR A 178 12.42 14.67 8.48
CA THR A 178 11.35 15.67 8.47
C THR A 178 11.75 16.91 9.25
N LYS A 179 11.60 18.07 8.62
CA LYS A 179 11.66 19.38 9.27
C LYS A 179 10.38 20.16 9.03
N GLU A 180 10.16 21.16 9.85
CA GLU A 180 9.02 22.06 9.76
C GLU A 180 9.44 23.49 9.43
N LYS A 181 8.59 24.21 8.73
CA LYS A 181 8.74 25.63 8.44
C LYS A 181 7.37 26.28 8.37
N TYR A 182 7.28 27.51 8.89
CA TYR A 182 6.04 28.24 8.96
C TYR A 182 6.09 29.44 8.02
N TYR A 183 4.99 29.67 7.31
CA TYR A 183 4.82 30.82 6.44
C TYR A 183 3.55 31.55 6.84
N ALA A 184 3.60 32.87 7.01
CA ALA A 184 2.43 33.72 7.18
C ALA A 184 1.93 34.22 5.81
N MET A 185 0.62 34.37 5.68
CA MET A 185 -0.02 34.85 4.45
C MET A 185 -1.39 35.46 4.74
N TYR A 186 -2.06 35.92 3.68
CA TYR A 186 -3.42 36.44 3.77
C TYR A 186 -4.49 35.32 3.80
N CYS A 187 -4.28 34.24 3.06
CA CYS A 187 -5.22 33.12 2.95
C CYS A 187 -4.48 31.78 2.93
N PHE A 188 -4.57 31.00 4.01
CA PHE A 188 -3.89 29.70 4.13
C PHE A 188 -4.44 28.66 3.14
N TRP A 189 -5.68 28.76 2.65
CA TRP A 189 -6.15 27.85 1.58
C TRP A 189 -5.33 28.02 0.30
N THR A 190 -5.01 29.27 -0.06
CA THR A 190 -4.08 29.54 -1.15
C THR A 190 -2.66 29.10 -0.80
N GLY A 191 -2.28 29.28 0.48
CA GLY A 191 -1.05 28.76 1.06
C GLY A 191 -0.84 27.26 0.84
N GLU A 192 -1.71 26.41 1.38
CA GLU A 192 -1.64 24.95 1.28
C GLU A 192 -1.59 24.50 -0.19
N LYS A 193 -2.44 25.09 -1.04
CA LYS A 193 -2.41 24.84 -2.49
C LYS A 193 -1.03 25.09 -3.09
N GLN A 194 -0.39 26.21 -2.75
CA GLN A 194 0.89 26.58 -3.36
C GLN A 194 2.08 25.87 -2.71
N LEU A 195 2.12 25.81 -1.38
CA LEU A 195 3.20 25.24 -0.59
C LEU A 195 3.19 23.71 -0.56
N GLY A 196 2.07 23.05 -0.87
CA GLY A 196 2.02 21.60 -1.04
C GLY A 196 2.61 21.11 -2.37
N ALA A 197 2.79 22.00 -3.36
CA ALA A 197 3.26 21.62 -4.69
C ALA A 197 4.75 21.26 -4.79
N PRO A 198 5.69 22.03 -4.20
CA PRO A 198 7.13 21.78 -4.32
C PRO A 198 7.52 20.34 -4.01
N GLU A 199 8.53 19.86 -4.73
CA GLU A 199 9.11 18.54 -4.48
C GLU A 199 9.78 18.51 -3.10
N GLY A 200 9.68 17.38 -2.40
CA GLY A 200 10.19 17.23 -1.03
C GLY A 200 9.28 17.79 0.07
N VAL A 201 8.22 18.54 -0.25
CA VAL A 201 7.15 18.86 0.72
C VAL A 201 6.27 17.63 0.94
N LEU A 202 6.08 17.28 2.22
CA LEU A 202 5.40 16.08 2.69
C LEU A 202 4.00 16.35 3.22
N ASN A 203 3.83 17.48 3.90
CA ASN A 203 2.56 17.89 4.49
C ASN A 203 2.41 19.41 4.50
N THR A 204 1.18 19.90 4.37
CA THR A 204 0.79 21.26 4.73
C THR A 204 -0.30 21.21 5.79
N GLU A 205 -0.26 22.12 6.75
CA GLU A 205 -1.30 22.27 7.77
C GLU A 205 -1.61 23.76 7.93
N ALA A 206 -2.85 24.13 7.68
CA ALA A 206 -3.37 25.47 7.93
C ALA A 206 -3.52 25.75 9.44
N GLY A 207 -3.24 26.98 9.84
CA GLY A 207 -3.42 27.41 11.22
C GLY A 207 -3.32 28.91 11.40
N PHE A 208 -3.39 29.33 12.65
CA PHE A 208 -3.22 30.72 13.04
C PHE A 208 -2.01 30.85 13.97
N MET A 209 -1.25 31.94 13.82
CA MET A 209 -0.17 32.30 14.74
C MET A 209 -0.13 33.81 14.91
N LYS A 210 -0.24 34.28 16.16
CA LYS A 210 -0.34 35.73 16.49
C LYS A 210 -1.40 36.46 15.65
N GLY A 211 -2.58 35.85 15.48
CA GLY A 211 -3.70 36.44 14.74
C GLY A 211 -3.51 36.50 13.21
N ARG A 212 -2.47 35.86 12.67
CA ARG A 212 -2.23 35.76 11.22
C ARG A 212 -2.52 34.35 10.74
N GLU A 213 -3.01 34.24 9.51
CA GLU A 213 -3.10 32.96 8.81
C GLU A 213 -1.70 32.44 8.45
N VAL A 214 -1.48 31.17 8.74
CA VAL A 214 -0.19 30.49 8.61
C VAL A 214 -0.39 29.12 7.99
N VAL A 215 0.59 28.68 7.20
CA VAL A 215 0.73 27.28 6.82
C VAL A 215 2.03 26.76 7.41
N LYS A 216 1.91 25.69 8.19
CA LYS A 216 3.03 24.83 8.59
C LYS A 216 3.32 23.87 7.45
N VAL A 217 4.56 23.86 6.98
CA VAL A 217 5.05 22.97 5.93
C VAL A 217 6.00 21.96 6.56
N THR A 218 5.67 20.68 6.45
CA THR A 218 6.57 19.57 6.78
C THR A 218 7.27 19.11 5.51
N TYR A 219 8.59 18.98 5.53
CA TYR A 219 9.39 18.65 4.35
C TYR A 219 10.55 17.70 4.67
N ASP A 220 11.05 17.00 3.65
CA ASP A 220 12.27 16.19 3.73
C ASP A 220 13.50 17.06 3.52
N ASP A 221 14.31 17.24 4.56
CA ASP A 221 15.46 18.16 4.56
C ASP A 221 16.64 17.69 3.69
N ARG A 222 16.61 16.44 3.21
CA ARG A 222 17.57 15.92 2.22
C ARG A 222 17.16 16.27 0.79
N LYS A 223 15.92 16.71 0.58
CA LYS A 223 15.32 17.00 -0.73
C LYS A 223 15.04 18.48 -0.94
N VAL A 224 14.82 19.23 0.14
CA VAL A 224 14.48 20.65 0.09
C VAL A 224 15.64 21.48 0.63
N ASP A 225 16.16 22.39 -0.20
CA ASP A 225 16.90 23.54 0.31
C ASP A 225 15.90 24.57 0.86
N ILE A 226 16.01 24.86 2.16
CA ILE A 226 15.12 25.80 2.84
C ILE A 226 15.17 27.21 2.23
N LYS A 227 16.29 27.63 1.64
CA LYS A 227 16.41 28.93 0.96
C LYS A 227 15.61 28.96 -0.33
N GLU A 228 15.56 27.85 -1.05
CA GLU A 228 14.74 27.72 -2.26
C GLU A 228 13.26 27.72 -1.91
N LEU A 229 12.86 27.01 -0.84
CA LEU A 229 11.48 27.01 -0.36
C LEU A 229 11.04 28.41 0.14
N ASP A 230 11.91 29.10 0.89
CA ASP A 230 11.66 30.48 1.33
C ASP A 230 11.53 31.44 0.13
N THR A 231 12.35 31.24 -0.92
CA THR A 231 12.27 32.03 -2.15
C THR A 231 10.97 31.75 -2.91
N TYR A 232 10.58 30.48 -3.03
CA TYR A 232 9.32 30.08 -3.63
C TYR A 232 8.11 30.67 -2.88
N ALA A 233 8.14 30.63 -1.54
CA ALA A 233 7.11 31.20 -0.69
C ALA A 233 6.98 32.72 -0.90
N LYS A 234 8.10 33.45 -0.89
CA LYS A 234 8.12 34.91 -1.13
C LYS A 234 7.57 35.30 -2.51
N ARG A 235 7.87 34.52 -3.56
CA ARG A 235 7.28 34.74 -4.91
C ARG A 235 5.76 34.59 -4.94
N ASN A 236 5.20 33.84 -3.99
CA ASN A 236 3.76 33.69 -3.80
C ASN A 236 3.20 34.68 -2.75
N ASN A 237 3.97 35.70 -2.33
CA ASN A 237 3.63 36.67 -1.30
C ASN A 237 3.40 36.06 0.09
N PHE A 238 4.10 34.95 0.41
CA PHE A 238 4.11 34.36 1.73
C PHE A 238 5.40 34.73 2.47
N THR A 239 5.27 35.02 3.75
CA THR A 239 6.40 35.48 4.59
C THR A 239 6.88 34.33 5.47
N PRO A 240 8.14 33.88 5.34
CA PRO A 240 8.71 32.92 6.29
C PRO A 240 8.68 33.50 7.71
N ILE A 241 8.21 32.74 8.68
CA ILE A 241 8.18 33.12 10.08
C ILE A 241 8.78 32.01 10.94
N THR A 242 9.29 32.39 12.11
CA THR A 242 9.69 31.42 13.13
C THR A 242 8.45 30.89 13.83
N GLU A 243 8.46 29.61 14.17
CA GLU A 243 7.48 29.01 15.07
C GLU A 243 7.45 29.74 16.41
N ASP A 244 6.26 29.84 17.01
CA ASP A 244 6.10 30.19 18.40
C ASP A 244 4.93 29.41 19.03
N ASN A 245 4.84 29.49 20.36
CA ASN A 245 3.86 28.74 21.16
C ASN A 245 2.39 29.15 20.91
N SER A 246 2.11 30.14 20.06
CA SER A 246 0.74 30.58 19.72
C SER A 246 0.17 29.90 18.48
N TYR A 247 0.92 29.01 17.82
CA TYR A 247 0.42 28.28 16.66
C TYR A 247 -0.76 27.37 17.04
N LEU A 248 -1.89 27.58 16.37
CA LEU A 248 -3.12 26.82 16.55
C LEU A 248 -3.61 26.29 15.20
N PRO A 249 -3.67 24.96 15.00
CA PRO A 249 -4.17 24.36 13.76
C PRO A 249 -5.64 24.71 13.48
N ALA A 250 -5.95 25.04 12.24
CA ALA A 250 -7.29 25.36 11.76
C ALA A 250 -7.97 24.10 11.21
N ARG A 251 -8.12 23.07 12.04
CA ARG A 251 -8.53 21.70 11.63
C ARG A 251 -9.82 21.62 10.78
N ASN A 252 -10.74 22.57 10.96
CA ASN A 252 -11.99 22.62 10.20
C ASN A 252 -11.83 23.23 8.80
N ASP A 253 -10.73 23.92 8.55
CA ASP A 253 -10.46 24.71 7.35
C ASP A 253 -9.21 24.22 6.58
N GLU A 254 -8.57 23.14 7.04
CA GLU A 254 -7.48 22.45 6.34
C GLU A 254 -7.96 21.71 5.08
N ASP A 255 -7.03 21.53 4.14
CA ASP A 255 -7.21 20.74 2.92
C ASP A 255 -8.42 21.20 2.07
N TYR A 256 -8.65 22.51 2.02
CA TYR A 256 -9.87 23.12 1.46
C TYR A 256 -10.31 22.51 0.12
N TYR A 257 -9.45 22.46 -0.88
CA TYR A 257 -9.82 21.98 -2.21
C TYR A 257 -10.18 20.49 -2.20
N LEU A 258 -9.47 19.68 -1.40
CA LEU A 258 -9.79 18.26 -1.23
C LEU A 258 -11.12 18.07 -0.50
N ARG A 259 -11.33 18.79 0.62
CA ARG A 259 -12.55 18.75 1.46
C ARG A 259 -13.83 19.08 0.70
N HIS A 260 -13.74 19.88 -0.37
CA HIS A 260 -14.88 20.25 -1.20
C HIS A 260 -15.11 19.33 -2.41
N THR A 261 -14.45 18.17 -2.47
CA THR A 261 -14.62 17.18 -3.55
C THR A 261 -14.97 15.79 -3.01
N LEU A 262 -15.17 14.82 -3.90
CA LEU A 262 -15.41 13.41 -3.53
C LEU A 262 -14.17 12.73 -2.91
N TYR A 263 -12.98 13.31 -3.06
CA TYR A 263 -11.74 12.76 -2.49
C TYR A 263 -11.76 12.73 -0.96
N LYS A 264 -12.58 13.57 -0.30
CA LYS A 264 -12.76 13.54 1.16
C LYS A 264 -13.29 12.21 1.71
N TYR A 265 -13.91 11.41 0.85
CA TYR A 265 -14.45 10.09 1.19
C TYR A 265 -13.44 8.95 0.95
N LEU A 266 -12.21 9.27 0.55
CA LEU A 266 -11.14 8.31 0.36
C LEU A 266 -10.22 8.28 1.59
N PRO A 267 -9.70 7.09 1.96
CA PRO A 267 -8.55 7.01 2.83
C PRO A 267 -7.32 7.49 2.06
N LEU A 268 -6.58 8.46 2.58
CA LEU A 268 -5.42 9.05 1.90
C LEU A 268 -4.24 9.18 2.87
N SER A 269 -3.02 8.90 2.41
CA SER A 269 -1.81 9.23 3.17
C SER A 269 -1.61 10.75 3.26
N ASN A 270 -0.73 11.22 4.14
CA ASN A 270 -0.51 12.66 4.32
C ASN A 270 0.05 13.31 3.05
N LEU A 271 0.99 12.63 2.38
CA LEU A 271 1.54 13.11 1.12
C LEU A 271 0.50 13.06 0.00
N GLN A 272 -0.34 12.02 -0.07
CA GLN A 272 -1.46 11.98 -1.02
C GLN A 272 -2.39 13.18 -0.82
N LYS A 273 -2.83 13.47 0.41
CA LYS A 273 -3.70 14.62 0.72
C LYS A 273 -3.08 15.93 0.24
N THR A 274 -1.82 16.15 0.59
CA THR A 274 -1.08 17.37 0.25
C THR A 274 -1.00 17.59 -1.26
N LYS A 275 -0.63 16.54 -2.02
CA LYS A 275 -0.51 16.62 -3.48
C LYS A 275 -1.88 16.74 -4.16
N ILE A 276 -2.90 16.02 -3.68
CA ILE A 276 -4.27 16.10 -4.18
C ILE A 276 -4.87 17.49 -3.93
N ASN A 277 -4.77 18.03 -2.71
CA ASN A 277 -5.27 19.36 -2.37
C ASN A 277 -4.61 20.44 -3.25
N SER A 278 -3.29 20.35 -3.44
CA SER A 278 -2.55 21.24 -4.34
C SER A 278 -2.99 21.12 -5.81
N ALA A 279 -3.11 19.90 -6.33
CA ALA A 279 -3.52 19.66 -7.70
C ALA A 279 -4.94 20.14 -7.98
N LEU A 280 -5.89 19.83 -7.10
CA LEU A 280 -7.29 20.30 -7.19
C LEU A 280 -7.35 21.83 -7.18
N GLY A 281 -6.61 22.48 -6.27
CA GLY A 281 -6.54 23.94 -6.23
C GLY A 281 -5.90 24.58 -7.46
N LYS A 282 -5.05 23.84 -8.17
CA LYS A 282 -4.45 24.23 -9.46
C LYS A 282 -5.24 23.74 -10.66
N ARG A 283 -6.41 23.13 -10.46
CA ARG A 283 -7.26 22.53 -11.51
C ARG A 283 -6.52 21.49 -12.37
N LYS A 284 -5.62 20.74 -11.75
CA LYS A 284 -4.91 19.61 -12.35
C LYS A 284 -5.59 18.30 -11.97
N ASP A 285 -5.35 17.27 -12.76
CA ASP A 285 -5.80 15.92 -12.44
C ASP A 285 -5.12 15.42 -11.15
N ALA A 286 -5.92 15.01 -10.18
CA ALA A 286 -5.48 14.49 -8.90
C ALA A 286 -5.60 12.97 -8.80
N THR A 287 -6.23 12.31 -9.78
CA THR A 287 -6.37 10.84 -9.81
C THR A 287 -5.02 10.14 -9.94
N VAL A 288 -4.02 10.80 -10.53
CA VAL A 288 -2.65 10.30 -10.66
C VAL A 288 -2.00 9.94 -9.31
N TYR A 289 -2.42 10.55 -8.21
CA TYR A 289 -1.86 10.28 -6.87
C TYR A 289 -2.55 9.13 -6.14
N LEU A 290 -3.63 8.59 -6.70
CA LEU A 290 -4.40 7.51 -6.11
C LEU A 290 -3.88 6.15 -6.58
N SER A 291 -3.86 5.20 -5.66
CA SER A 291 -3.66 3.79 -5.98
C SER A 291 -4.87 3.20 -6.73
N PRO A 292 -4.73 2.04 -7.40
CA PRO A 292 -5.82 1.42 -8.18
C PRO A 292 -7.14 1.27 -7.41
N ARG A 293 -7.10 0.78 -6.17
CA ARG A 293 -8.27 0.60 -5.29
C ARG A 293 -8.86 1.94 -4.86
N GLN A 294 -8.03 2.94 -4.58
CA GLN A 294 -8.54 4.30 -4.30
C GLN A 294 -9.25 4.89 -5.53
N GLN A 295 -8.74 4.65 -6.74
CA GLN A 295 -9.41 5.05 -7.97
C GLN A 295 -10.73 4.29 -8.19
N GLU A 296 -10.76 2.99 -7.92
CA GLU A 296 -11.99 2.18 -7.96
C GLU A 296 -13.04 2.73 -6.98
N TRP A 297 -12.65 2.96 -5.72
CA TRP A 297 -13.53 3.59 -4.73
C TRP A 297 -14.03 4.96 -5.16
N LEU A 298 -13.18 5.78 -5.78
CA LEU A 298 -13.60 7.07 -6.31
C LEU A 298 -14.68 6.91 -7.39
N LYS A 299 -14.51 5.94 -8.31
CA LYS A 299 -15.51 5.61 -9.35
C LYS A 299 -16.82 5.13 -8.73
N GLU A 300 -16.78 4.27 -7.71
CA GLU A 300 -17.98 3.81 -6.99
C GLU A 300 -18.72 4.97 -6.29
N ILE A 301 -17.97 5.87 -5.65
CA ILE A 301 -18.52 7.05 -4.97
C ILE A 301 -19.18 8.01 -5.99
N GLN A 302 -18.54 8.20 -7.16
CA GLN A 302 -19.08 8.98 -8.27
C GLN A 302 -20.39 8.37 -8.80
N ALA A 303 -20.43 7.04 -8.96
CA ALA A 303 -21.60 6.29 -9.39
C ALA A 303 -22.70 6.13 -8.31
N GLN A 304 -22.51 6.73 -7.12
CA GLN A 304 -23.41 6.58 -5.97
C GLN A 304 -23.62 5.13 -5.51
N LYS A 305 -22.65 4.25 -5.80
CA LYS A 305 -22.66 2.83 -5.44
C LYS A 305 -21.97 2.53 -4.11
N ALA A 306 -21.38 3.53 -3.47
CA ALA A 306 -20.68 3.38 -2.21
C ALA A 306 -21.19 4.38 -1.15
N LYS A 307 -21.19 3.94 0.11
CA LYS A 307 -21.46 4.80 1.26
C LYS A 307 -20.42 5.93 1.34
N ARG A 308 -20.90 7.14 1.62
CA ARG A 308 -20.11 8.36 1.72
C ARG A 308 -19.87 8.72 3.19
N GLU A 309 -18.76 8.22 3.72
CA GLU A 309 -18.23 8.63 5.03
C GLU A 309 -16.95 9.43 4.81
N VAL A 310 -16.79 10.56 5.52
CA VAL A 310 -15.56 11.36 5.43
C VAL A 310 -14.42 10.59 6.10
N LEU A 311 -13.32 10.41 5.36
CA LEU A 311 -12.20 9.53 5.74
C LEU A 311 -10.82 10.21 5.70
N PHE A 312 -10.66 11.29 4.93
CA PHE A 312 -9.35 11.92 4.75
C PHE A 312 -8.77 12.56 6.03
N ASP A 313 -9.61 12.85 7.02
CA ASP A 313 -9.24 13.44 8.31
C ASP A 313 -8.90 12.38 9.39
N LYS A 314 -9.04 11.09 9.07
CA LYS A 314 -8.64 9.97 9.94
C LYS A 314 -7.20 9.56 9.66
N SER A 315 -6.59 8.81 10.58
CA SER A 315 -5.31 8.16 10.30
C SER A 315 -5.46 7.23 9.09
N PHE A 316 -4.44 7.18 8.24
CA PHE A 316 -4.56 6.47 6.95
C PHE A 316 -4.94 5.00 7.11
N ALA A 317 -4.31 4.28 8.05
CA ALA A 317 -4.62 2.88 8.32
C ALA A 317 -6.08 2.69 8.79
N THR A 318 -6.55 3.50 9.74
CA THR A 318 -7.95 3.41 10.22
C THR A 318 -8.95 3.76 9.13
N ALA A 319 -8.66 4.80 8.33
CA ALA A 319 -9.47 5.19 7.20
C ALA A 319 -9.59 4.05 6.17
N TRP A 320 -8.48 3.38 5.89
CA TRP A 320 -8.41 2.28 4.93
C TRP A 320 -9.28 1.09 5.36
N GLU A 321 -9.12 0.63 6.60
CA GLU A 321 -9.94 -0.46 7.15
C GLU A 321 -11.42 -0.09 7.14
N ARG A 322 -11.74 1.15 7.52
CA ARG A 322 -13.11 1.64 7.49
C ARG A 322 -13.68 1.59 6.08
N LYS A 323 -12.90 2.01 5.08
CA LYS A 323 -13.34 1.99 3.68
C LYS A 323 -13.56 0.56 3.17
N LEU A 324 -12.69 -0.39 3.52
CA LEU A 324 -12.88 -1.80 3.19
C LEU A 324 -14.20 -2.36 3.74
N VAL A 325 -14.59 -1.98 4.96
CA VAL A 325 -15.90 -2.36 5.54
C VAL A 325 -17.06 -1.72 4.76
N LEU A 326 -16.96 -0.43 4.44
CA LEU A 326 -18.00 0.30 3.70
C LEU A 326 -18.20 -0.19 2.26
N SER A 327 -17.18 -0.79 1.64
CA SER A 327 -17.29 -1.36 0.30
C SER A 327 -17.85 -2.80 0.27
N LYS A 328 -18.00 -3.47 1.43
CA LYS A 328 -18.54 -4.83 1.51
C LYS A 328 -20.06 -4.90 1.68
N GLY A 329 -20.76 -3.77 1.91
CA GLY A 329 -22.22 -3.76 2.09
C GLY A 329 -22.84 -2.38 2.07
#